data_AF-A0A7V8W9G3-F1
#
_entry.id   AF-A0A7V8W9G3-F1
#
_cell.length_a   1.000
_cell.length_b   1.000
_cell.length_c   1.000
_cell.angle_alpha   90.00
_cell.angle_beta   90.00
_cell.angle_gamma   90.00
#
_symmetry.space_group_name_H-M   'P 1'
#
loop_
_entity.id
_entity.type
_entity.pdbx_description
1 polymer ?
#
loop_
_entity_poly.entity_id
_entity_poly.type
_entity_poly.pdbx_seq_one_letter_code
_entity_poly.pdbx_strand_id
1 'polypeptide(L)'
;RAVAGAVRPRVAAIEWLDPPFVGGHWVPEMVALAGGRDQLGRPGEKSRTLDWDEIAASRPEVVVCMPCGYDARRSACEASDHRERLVRLGAAHMVAVDAAAFFSRPGPRLVDGVELLAHALHPDRVGPPPPGRTVTLDAGTAEAVR
;
A
#
# COMPACT_ATOMS: atom_id res chain seq x y z
N ARG A 1 -2.25 19.53 9.61
CA ARG A 1 -2.44 18.28 8.84
C ARG A 1 -2.98 17.23 9.80
N ALA A 2 -3.98 16.43 9.43
CA ALA A 2 -4.66 15.47 10.33
C ALA A 2 -3.69 14.49 11.03
N VAL A 3 -2.60 14.12 10.35
CA VAL A 3 -1.57 13.19 10.84
C VAL A 3 -0.35 13.89 11.46
N ALA A 4 -0.42 15.20 11.72
CA ALA A 4 0.68 15.92 12.35
C ALA A 4 0.98 15.36 13.76
N GLY A 5 2.25 15.13 14.06
CA GLY A 5 2.68 14.57 15.35
C GLY A 5 2.31 13.09 15.56
N ALA A 6 1.80 12.38 14.54
CA ALA A 6 1.63 10.94 14.61
C ALA A 6 2.98 10.21 14.46
N VAL A 7 3.08 9.01 15.04
CA VAL A 7 4.16 8.07 14.73
C VAL A 7 4.05 7.70 13.25
N ARG A 8 5.16 7.70 12.51
CA ARG A 8 5.15 7.40 11.07
C ARG A 8 5.39 5.91 10.85
N PRO A 9 4.36 5.09 10.51
CA PRO A 9 4.55 3.67 10.29
C PRO A 9 5.48 3.40 9.11
N ARG A 10 6.23 2.31 9.18
CA ARG A 10 7.06 1.80 8.08
C ARG A 10 6.16 1.15 7.04
N VAL A 11 6.25 1.62 5.80
CA VAL A 11 5.35 1.21 4.71
C VAL A 11 6.12 0.46 3.64
N ALA A 12 5.56 -0.66 3.18
CA ALA A 12 5.91 -1.30 1.93
C ALA A 12 4.79 -1.05 0.91
N ALA A 13 5.05 -0.20 -0.08
CA ALA A 13 4.15 0.03 -1.21
C ALA A 13 4.55 -0.89 -2.36
N ILE A 14 3.66 -1.80 -2.75
CA ILE A 14 3.93 -2.85 -3.74
C ILE A 14 3.02 -2.62 -4.96
N GLU A 15 3.61 -2.15 -6.06
CA GLU A 15 2.95 -1.77 -7.32
C GLU A 15 2.71 -2.95 -8.27
N TRP A 16 3.32 -4.10 -8.00
CA TRP A 16 3.10 -5.38 -8.68
C TRP A 16 3.59 -6.50 -7.76
N LEU A 17 3.00 -7.71 -7.82
CA LEU A 17 3.29 -8.78 -6.86
C LEU A 17 4.16 -9.92 -7.42
N ASP A 18 4.24 -10.08 -8.76
CA ASP A 18 5.06 -11.11 -9.40
C ASP A 18 5.72 -10.65 -10.72
N PRO A 19 7.04 -10.40 -10.73
CA PRO A 19 7.90 -10.22 -9.54
C PRO A 19 7.49 -8.95 -8.77
N PRO A 20 7.83 -8.81 -7.47
CA PRO A 20 7.31 -7.69 -6.71
C PRO A 20 8.02 -6.39 -7.10
N PHE A 21 7.25 -5.40 -7.55
CA PHE A 21 7.73 -4.05 -7.82
C PHE A 21 7.38 -3.14 -6.65
N VAL A 22 8.37 -2.43 -6.11
CA VAL A 22 8.15 -1.45 -5.06
C VAL A 22 7.90 -0.06 -5.61
N GLY A 23 7.11 0.71 -4.87
CA GLY A 23 6.69 2.06 -5.20
C GLY A 23 7.82 2.99 -5.60
N GLY A 24 7.65 3.67 -6.72
CA GLY A 24 8.57 4.70 -7.21
C GLY A 24 7.86 6.01 -7.52
N HIS A 25 8.51 6.88 -8.28
CA HIS A 25 8.01 8.15 -8.76
C HIS A 25 7.47 9.01 -7.60
N TRP A 26 6.17 9.24 -7.56
CA TRP A 26 5.49 10.02 -6.51
C TRP A 26 5.03 9.17 -5.31
N VAL A 27 5.02 7.84 -5.40
CA VAL A 27 4.47 6.98 -4.34
C VAL A 27 5.20 7.16 -2.99
N PRO A 28 6.54 7.20 -2.93
CA PRO A 28 7.24 7.46 -1.66
C PRO A 28 6.89 8.83 -1.05
N GLU A 29 6.67 9.85 -1.89
CA GLU A 29 6.24 11.18 -1.45
C GLU A 29 4.80 11.17 -0.95
N MET A 30 3.90 10.46 -1.63
CA MET A 30 2.53 10.29 -1.18
C MET A 30 2.47 9.60 0.19
N VAL A 31 3.26 8.53 0.39
CA VAL A 31 3.43 7.86 1.69
C VAL A 31 3.93 8.85 2.74
N ALA A 32 4.91 9.69 2.40
CA ALA A 32 5.43 10.69 3.33
C ALA A 32 4.38 11.75 3.71
N LEU A 33 3.60 12.24 2.74
CA LEU A 33 2.52 13.21 2.95
C LEU A 33 1.38 12.62 3.79
N ALA A 34 1.07 11.34 3.59
CA ALA A 34 0.12 10.56 4.37
C ALA A 34 0.60 10.23 5.80
N GLY A 35 1.82 10.64 6.16
CA GLY A 35 2.38 10.42 7.49
C GLY A 35 2.98 9.04 7.69
N GLY A 36 3.32 8.30 6.63
CA GLY A 36 4.10 7.06 6.69
C GLY A 36 5.57 7.28 6.35
N ARG A 37 6.36 6.21 6.38
CA ARG A 37 7.75 6.16 5.90
C ARG A 37 7.93 4.95 4.98
N ASP A 38 8.01 5.21 3.68
CA ASP A 38 8.39 4.20 2.69
C ASP A 38 9.81 3.70 3.00
N GLN A 39 9.98 2.39 3.13
CA GLN A 39 11.28 1.77 3.41
C GLN A 39 12.03 1.32 2.16
N LEU A 40 11.34 1.24 1.02
CA LEU A 40 11.79 0.50 -0.16
C LEU A 40 11.97 1.41 -1.38
N GLY A 41 11.00 2.32 -1.55
CA GLY A 41 10.95 3.29 -2.62
C GLY A 41 11.85 4.51 -2.36
N ARG A 42 12.24 5.18 -3.45
CA ARG A 42 13.02 6.41 -3.41
C ARG A 42 12.27 7.51 -4.15
N PRO A 43 11.99 8.67 -3.53
CA PRO A 43 11.28 9.77 -4.18
C PRO A 43 11.88 10.15 -5.54
N GLY A 44 11.03 10.24 -6.56
CA GLY A 44 11.43 10.63 -7.93
C GLY A 44 12.14 9.55 -8.75
N GLU A 45 12.57 8.43 -8.14
CA GLU A 45 13.20 7.32 -8.87
C GLU A 45 12.15 6.35 -9.43
N LYS A 46 12.47 5.63 -10.51
CA LYS A 46 11.55 4.64 -11.08
C LYS A 46 11.23 3.52 -10.08
N SER A 47 10.04 2.95 -10.20
CA SER A 47 9.68 1.69 -9.55
C SER A 47 10.68 0.61 -9.94
N ARG A 48 11.00 -0.27 -9.00
CA ARG A 48 12.04 -1.29 -9.18
C ARG A 48 11.61 -2.61 -8.58
N THR A 49 12.12 -3.69 -9.14
CA THR A 49 11.94 -5.02 -8.59
C THR A 49 12.82 -5.20 -7.36
N LEU A 50 12.28 -5.86 -6.34
CA LEU A 50 13.03 -6.38 -5.19
C LEU A 50 12.72 -7.86 -5.03
N ASP A 51 13.54 -8.57 -4.25
CA ASP A 51 13.15 -9.89 -3.78
C ASP A 51 12.24 -9.78 -2.54
N TRP A 52 11.38 -10.78 -2.34
CA TRP A 52 10.47 -10.81 -1.18
C TRP A 52 11.21 -10.77 0.16
N ASP A 53 12.42 -11.33 0.23
CA ASP A 53 13.26 -11.29 1.42
C ASP A 53 13.79 -9.86 1.70
N GLU A 54 14.08 -9.07 0.66
CA GLU A 54 14.46 -7.66 0.82
C GLU A 54 13.28 -6.82 1.34
N ILE A 55 12.07 -7.11 0.85
CA ILE A 55 10.83 -6.48 1.34
C ILE A 55 10.59 -6.87 2.81
N ALA A 56 10.78 -8.14 3.17
CA ALA A 56 10.63 -8.60 4.55
C ALA A 56 11.68 -7.98 5.48
N ALA A 57 12.93 -7.82 5.03
CA ALA A 57 14.01 -7.19 5.79
C ALA A 57 13.71 -5.73 6.17
N SER A 58 12.84 -5.04 5.42
CA SER A 58 12.40 -3.69 5.74
C SER A 58 11.43 -3.61 6.94
N ARG A 59 10.96 -4.76 7.44
CA ARG A 59 10.04 -4.91 8.57
C ARG A 59 8.85 -3.95 8.48
N PRO A 60 8.05 -4.00 7.40
CA PRO A 60 6.93 -3.09 7.22
C PRO A 60 5.90 -3.28 8.33
N GLU A 61 5.34 -2.17 8.81
CA GLU A 61 4.18 -2.17 9.72
C GLU A 61 2.88 -2.16 8.92
N VAL A 62 2.90 -1.52 7.74
CA VAL A 62 1.79 -1.49 6.79
C VAL A 62 2.27 -1.92 5.41
N VAL A 63 1.54 -2.84 4.77
CA VAL A 63 1.73 -3.21 3.35
C VAL A 63 0.56 -2.66 2.54
N VAL A 64 0.88 -1.92 1.49
CA VAL A 64 -0.10 -1.39 0.54
C VAL A 64 0.08 -2.09 -0.80
N CYS A 65 -0.86 -2.97 -1.13
CA CYS A 65 -0.95 -3.65 -2.43
C CYS A 65 -1.64 -2.71 -3.42
N MET A 66 -0.87 -2.18 -4.36
CA MET A 66 -1.33 -1.24 -5.39
C MET A 66 -0.97 -1.66 -6.83
N PRO A 67 -1.31 -2.89 -7.28
CA PRO A 67 -1.09 -3.33 -8.66
C PRO A 67 -1.51 -2.30 -9.71
N CYS A 68 -0.56 -1.82 -10.51
CA CYS A 68 -0.83 -0.76 -11.48
C CYS A 68 -2.01 -1.11 -12.41
N GLY A 69 -2.95 -0.18 -12.55
CA GLY A 69 -4.12 -0.35 -13.43
C GLY A 69 -5.25 -1.21 -12.85
N TYR A 70 -5.17 -1.64 -11.59
CA TYR A 70 -6.24 -2.39 -10.92
C TYR A 70 -7.06 -1.48 -10.00
N ASP A 71 -8.36 -1.78 -9.89
CA ASP A 71 -9.21 -1.25 -8.82
C ASP A 71 -8.98 -2.01 -7.51
N ALA A 72 -9.58 -1.56 -6.41
CA ALA A 72 -9.35 -2.16 -5.09
C ALA A 72 -9.74 -3.64 -5.01
N ARG A 73 -10.81 -4.06 -5.70
CA ARG A 73 -11.26 -5.45 -5.69
C ARG A 73 -10.28 -6.35 -6.44
N ARG A 74 -9.86 -5.94 -7.64
CA ARG A 74 -8.88 -6.70 -8.43
C ARG A 74 -7.51 -6.73 -7.76
N SER A 75 -7.08 -5.62 -7.14
CA SER A 75 -5.88 -5.58 -6.30
C SER A 75 -5.96 -6.58 -5.13
N ALA A 76 -7.13 -6.75 -4.50
CA ALA A 76 -7.31 -7.71 -3.41
C ALA A 76 -7.29 -9.17 -3.90
N CYS A 77 -7.86 -9.46 -5.07
CA CYS A 77 -7.76 -10.77 -5.69
C CYS A 77 -6.29 -11.12 -5.98
N GLU A 78 -5.55 -10.21 -6.62
CA GLU A 78 -4.12 -10.39 -6.89
C GLU A 78 -3.33 -10.62 -5.59
N ALA A 79 -3.60 -9.81 -4.55
CA ALA A 79 -2.96 -9.99 -3.26
C ALA A 79 -3.29 -11.36 -2.61
N SER A 80 -4.49 -11.89 -2.84
CA SER A 80 -4.90 -13.20 -2.32
C SER A 80 -4.11 -14.34 -2.97
N ASP A 81 -3.81 -14.22 -4.27
CA ASP A 81 -2.96 -15.19 -4.99
C ASP A 81 -1.52 -15.21 -4.46
N HIS A 82 -1.07 -14.12 -3.82
CA HIS A 82 0.24 -13.98 -3.20
C HIS A 82 0.21 -13.95 -1.66
N ARG A 83 -0.89 -14.43 -1.06
CA ARG A 83 -1.15 -14.31 0.38
C ARG A 83 -0.02 -14.84 1.25
N GLU A 84 0.53 -16.00 0.93
CA GLU A 84 1.62 -16.58 1.73
C GLU A 84 2.85 -15.69 1.79
N ARG A 85 3.18 -15.00 0.69
CA ARG A 85 4.32 -14.09 0.63
C ARG A 85 4.04 -12.82 1.42
N LEU A 86 2.83 -12.28 1.31
CA LEU A 86 2.39 -11.10 2.05
C LEU A 86 2.35 -11.34 3.57
N VAL A 87 1.79 -12.47 4.03
CA VAL A 87 1.75 -12.83 5.45
C VAL A 87 3.16 -12.96 6.03
N ARG A 88 4.12 -13.49 5.27
CA ARG A 88 5.54 -13.59 5.69
C ARG A 88 6.20 -12.24 5.93
N LEU A 89 5.66 -11.14 5.41
CA LEU A 89 6.17 -9.79 5.69
C LEU A 89 5.93 -9.36 7.15
N GLY A 90 5.00 -10.00 7.86
CA GLY A 90 4.74 -9.74 9.28
C GLY A 90 4.15 -8.35 9.58
N ALA A 91 3.56 -7.70 8.57
CA ALA A 91 2.92 -6.40 8.76
C ALA A 91 1.63 -6.51 9.58
N ALA A 92 1.40 -5.54 10.46
CA ALA A 92 0.21 -5.50 11.30
C ALA A 92 -1.06 -5.13 10.51
N HIS A 93 -0.88 -4.39 9.41
CA HIS A 93 -1.97 -4.00 8.54
C HIS A 93 -1.59 -4.21 7.07
N MET A 94 -2.49 -4.79 6.29
CA MET A 94 -2.33 -5.00 4.87
C MET A 94 -3.60 -4.53 4.15
N VAL A 95 -3.44 -3.76 3.08
CA VAL A 95 -4.55 -3.16 2.35
C VAL A 95 -4.30 -3.23 0.84
N ALA A 96 -5.33 -3.58 0.09
CA ALA A 96 -5.37 -3.44 -1.35
C ALA A 96 -6.12 -2.16 -1.72
N VAL A 97 -5.64 -1.44 -2.74
CA VAL A 97 -6.16 -0.11 -3.10
C VAL A 97 -6.51 -0.02 -4.59
N ASP A 98 -7.34 0.96 -4.93
CA ASP A 98 -7.60 1.36 -6.32
C ASP A 98 -6.39 2.12 -6.90
N ALA A 99 -5.40 1.35 -7.35
CA ALA A 99 -4.17 1.84 -7.94
C ALA A 99 -4.43 2.62 -9.24
N ALA A 100 -5.35 2.12 -10.06
CA ALA A 100 -5.72 2.71 -11.34
C ALA A 100 -6.23 4.15 -11.18
N ALA A 101 -7.02 4.41 -10.15
CA ALA A 101 -7.59 5.72 -9.91
C ALA A 101 -6.57 6.71 -9.34
N PHE A 102 -5.76 6.26 -8.39
CA PHE A 102 -5.08 7.16 -7.44
C PHE A 102 -3.57 7.10 -7.40
N PHE A 103 -2.96 6.07 -8.00
CA PHE A 103 -1.52 5.82 -7.85
C PHE A 103 -0.79 5.69 -9.19
N SER A 104 -1.47 5.31 -10.27
CA SER A 104 -0.81 5.01 -11.55
C SER A 104 -0.70 6.19 -12.53
N ARG A 105 -1.27 7.38 -12.23
CA ARG A 105 -1.26 8.53 -13.15
C ARG A 105 -0.93 9.85 -12.42
N PRO A 106 -0.07 10.70 -13.00
CA PRO A 106 0.22 12.01 -12.43
C PRO A 106 -0.95 12.96 -12.72
N GLY A 107 -1.78 13.22 -11.72
CA GLY A 107 -2.97 14.05 -11.88
C GLY A 107 -3.58 14.49 -10.54
N PRO A 108 -4.67 15.29 -10.57
CA PRO A 108 -5.26 15.86 -9.35
C PRO A 108 -5.70 14.79 -8.33
N ARG A 109 -6.06 13.59 -8.81
CA ARG A 109 -6.49 12.47 -7.95
C ARG A 109 -5.37 11.86 -7.10
N LEU A 110 -4.12 12.28 -7.27
CA LEU A 110 -3.06 11.92 -6.32
C LEU A 110 -3.38 12.45 -4.91
N VAL A 111 -4.11 13.56 -4.78
CA VAL A 111 -4.56 14.08 -3.48
C VAL A 111 -5.48 13.08 -2.79
N ASP A 112 -6.46 12.52 -3.53
CA ASP A 112 -7.34 11.47 -3.01
C ASP A 112 -6.54 10.23 -2.60
N GLY A 113 -5.50 9.88 -3.36
CA GLY A 113 -4.58 8.79 -3.02
C GLY A 113 -3.80 9.03 -1.73
N VAL A 114 -3.38 10.27 -1.47
CA VAL A 114 -2.73 10.66 -0.20
C VAL A 114 -3.71 10.56 0.96
N GLU A 115 -4.96 10.98 0.79
CA GLU A 115 -5.99 10.88 1.84
C GLU A 115 -6.34 9.43 2.15
N LEU A 116 -6.45 8.59 1.12
CA LEU A 116 -6.63 7.14 1.25
C LEU A 116 -5.47 6.50 2.02
N LEU A 117 -4.22 6.83 1.66
CA LEU A 117 -3.05 6.37 2.42
C LEU A 117 -3.11 6.88 3.86
N ALA A 118 -3.50 8.13 4.08
CA ALA A 118 -3.56 8.71 5.42
C ALA A 118 -4.56 7.95 6.32
N HIS A 119 -5.70 7.52 5.77
CA HIS A 119 -6.62 6.61 6.46
C HIS A 119 -5.99 5.24 6.73
N ALA A 120 -5.40 4.60 5.72
CA ALA A 120 -4.79 3.27 5.88
C ALA A 120 -3.65 3.25 6.92
N LEU A 121 -2.90 4.35 7.03
CA LEU A 121 -1.78 4.48 7.96
C LEU A 121 -2.20 4.98 9.35
N HIS A 122 -3.32 5.74 9.44
CA HIS A 122 -3.79 6.39 10.67
C HIS A 122 -5.32 6.33 10.79
N PRO A 123 -5.92 5.13 10.88
CA PRO A 123 -7.39 4.97 10.86
C PRO A 123 -8.10 5.67 12.03
N ASP A 124 -7.41 5.87 13.16
CA ASP A 124 -7.94 6.58 14.33
C ASP A 124 -7.94 8.12 14.17
N ARG A 125 -7.28 8.64 13.13
CA ARG A 125 -7.12 10.10 12.90
C ARG A 125 -7.76 10.59 11.62
N VAL A 126 -7.89 9.72 10.63
CA VAL A 126 -8.43 10.03 9.31
C VAL A 126 -9.58 9.08 9.04
N GLY A 127 -10.76 9.64 8.74
CA GLY A 127 -11.95 8.85 8.44
C GLY A 127 -11.78 7.98 7.18
N PRO A 128 -12.63 6.95 7.01
CA PRO A 128 -12.51 6.04 5.89
C PRO A 128 -12.75 6.74 4.55
N PRO A 129 -12.08 6.31 3.47
CA PRO A 129 -12.37 6.79 2.13
C PRO A 129 -13.78 6.34 1.70
N PRO A 130 -14.31 6.90 0.59
CA PRO A 130 -15.54 6.38 -0.01
C PRO A 130 -15.47 4.86 -0.24
N PRO A 131 -16.60 4.14 -0.18
CA PRO A 131 -16.63 2.70 -0.38
C PRO A 131 -16.01 2.26 -1.72
N GLY A 132 -15.40 1.08 -1.73
CA GLY A 132 -14.82 0.48 -2.94
C GLY A 132 -13.44 0.99 -3.35
N ARG A 133 -12.84 1.93 -2.60
CA ARG A 133 -11.49 2.44 -2.86
C ARG A 133 -10.38 1.59 -2.22
N THR A 134 -10.71 0.83 -1.19
CA THR A 134 -9.78 -0.02 -0.43
C THR A 134 -10.43 -1.34 -0.02
N VAL A 135 -9.62 -2.38 0.14
CA VAL A 135 -10.00 -3.67 0.74
C VAL A 135 -8.93 -4.04 1.76
N THR A 136 -9.31 -4.20 3.02
CA THR A 136 -8.40 -4.72 4.06
C THR A 136 -8.13 -6.20 3.79
N LEU A 137 -6.87 -6.61 3.91
CA LEU A 137 -6.42 -7.98 3.68
C LEU A 137 -6.15 -8.66 5.03
N ASP A 138 -6.70 -9.85 5.23
CA ASP A 138 -6.55 -10.57 6.49
C ASP A 138 -5.16 -11.19 6.65
N ALA A 139 -4.46 -10.79 7.70
CA ALA A 139 -3.17 -11.37 8.12
C ALA A 139 -3.29 -12.83 8.64
N GLY A 140 -4.50 -13.31 8.89
CA GLY A 140 -4.89 -14.70 9.22
C GLY A 140 -6.43 -14.78 9.12
N THR A 141 -7.11 -15.73 8.48
CA THR A 141 -6.90 -17.17 8.26
C THR A 141 -7.20 -17.50 6.78
N ALA A 142 -6.75 -18.64 6.29
CA ALA A 142 -7.16 -19.14 4.97
C ALA A 142 -8.64 -19.55 5.02
N GLU A 143 -9.56 -18.59 4.93
CA GLU A 143 -10.93 -18.90 4.52
C GLU A 143 -11.15 -18.29 3.14
N ALA A 144 -11.07 -19.18 2.15
CA ALA A 144 -11.49 -18.93 0.80
C ALA A 144 -12.92 -18.39 0.82
N VAL A 145 -13.10 -17.18 0.29
CA VAL A 145 -14.41 -16.72 -0.16
C VAL A 145 -14.88 -17.73 -1.20
N ARG A 146 -15.82 -18.58 -0.81
CA ARG A 146 -16.57 -19.46 -1.70
C ARG A 146 -17.58 -18.66 -2.52
#